data_AF-A0A8T4GWG2-F1
#
_entry.id   AF-A0A8T4GWG2-F1
#
_cell.length_a   1.000
_cell.length_b   1.000
_cell.length_c   1.000
_cell.angle_alpha   90.00
_cell.angle_beta   90.00
_cell.angle_gamma   90.00
#
_symmetry.space_group_name_H-M   'P 1'
#
loop_
_entity.id
_entity.type
_entity.pdbx_description
1 polymer ?
#
loop_
_entity_poly.entity_id
_entity_poly.type
_entity_poly.pdbx_seq_one_letter_code
_entity_poly.pdbx_strand_id
1 'polypeptide(L)'
;MDRSPRRTFWLALCWLGATQSLSWALAVLRVGVWPGNVAALAGSLLLTLIALVGVARPGWVGGPENRTTIWWLAVAAAGAGTVAVLL
;
A
#
# COMPACT_ATOMS: atom_id res chain seq x y z
N MET A 1 4.23 -1.77 25.77
CA MET A 1 3.74 -1.59 24.39
C MET A 1 4.58 -2.45 23.46
N ASP A 2 4.34 -3.75 23.39
CA ASP A 2 5.07 -4.63 22.46
C ASP A 2 4.47 -4.56 21.06
N ARG A 3 4.84 -3.52 20.30
CA ARG A 3 4.73 -3.61 18.84
C ARG A 3 5.83 -4.58 18.41
N SER A 4 5.48 -5.84 18.11
CA SER A 4 6.49 -6.77 17.61
C SER A 4 7.21 -6.12 16.40
N PRO A 5 8.55 -6.00 16.40
CA PRO A 5 9.29 -5.30 15.34
C PRO A 5 8.94 -5.80 13.94
N ARG A 6 8.67 -7.11 13.83
CA ARG A 6 8.18 -7.77 12.62
C ARG A 6 6.90 -7.15 12.08
N ARG A 7 5.96 -6.77 12.95
CA ARG A 7 4.67 -6.17 12.57
C ARG A 7 4.82 -4.75 12.04
N THR A 8 5.64 -3.93 12.70
CA THR A 8 5.91 -2.55 12.24
C THR A 8 6.63 -2.55 10.90
N PHE A 9 7.64 -3.41 10.75
CA PHE A 9 8.36 -3.58 9.50
C PHE A 9 7.44 -4.02 8.35
N TRP A 10 6.54 -4.98 8.61
CA TRP A 10 5.62 -5.48 7.60
C TRP A 10 4.62 -4.41 7.12
N LEU A 11 4.05 -3.63 8.05
CA LEU A 11 3.19 -2.49 7.70
C LEU A 11 3.94 -1.43 6.88
N ALA A 12 5.19 -1.12 7.26
CA ALA A 12 6.03 -0.20 6.52
C ALA A 12 6.30 -0.72 5.10
N LEU A 13 6.55 -2.01 4.94
CA LEU A 13 6.77 -2.63 3.64
C LEU A 13 5.53 -2.57 2.75
N CYS A 14 4.35 -2.93 3.28
CA CYS A 14 3.11 -2.82 2.52
C CYS A 14 2.80 -1.37 2.16
N TRP A 15 3.05 -0.41 3.07
CA TRP A 15 2.82 0.99 2.75
C TRP A 15 3.78 1.55 1.71
N LEU A 16 5.06 1.19 1.78
CA LEU A 16 6.03 1.53 0.75
C LEU A 16 5.61 0.95 -0.61
N GLY A 17 5.18 -0.32 -0.64
CA GLY A 17 4.71 -0.95 -1.86
C GLY A 17 3.48 -0.26 -2.46
N ALA A 18 2.49 0.10 -1.63
CA ALA A 18 1.29 0.78 -2.08
C ALA A 18 1.59 2.19 -2.62
N THR A 19 2.37 2.98 -1.89
CA THR A 19 2.69 4.37 -2.28
C THR A 19 3.54 4.42 -3.54
N GLN A 20 4.56 3.57 -3.67
CA GLN A 20 5.40 3.48 -4.86
C GLN A 20 4.59 3.07 -6.09
N SER A 21 3.80 2.00 -5.96
CA SER A 21 2.97 1.49 -7.07
C SER A 21 1.91 2.49 -7.50
N LEU A 22 1.29 3.21 -6.55
CA LEU A 22 0.33 4.27 -6.85
C LEU A 22 0.99 5.47 -7.54
N SER A 23 2.18 5.89 -7.09
CA SER A 23 2.91 6.98 -7.75
C SER A 23 3.23 6.64 -9.21
N TRP A 24 3.60 5.38 -9.47
CA TRP A 24 3.88 4.91 -10.82
C TRP A 24 2.63 4.87 -11.69
N ALA A 25 1.51 4.39 -11.15
CA ALA A 25 0.22 4.43 -11.84
C ALA A 25 -0.19 5.87 -12.20
N LEU A 26 -0.03 6.82 -11.28
CA LEU A 26 -0.31 8.24 -11.53
C LEU A 26 0.61 8.84 -12.58
N ALA A 27 1.90 8.48 -12.59
CA ALA A 27 2.83 8.91 -13.63
C ALA A 27 2.39 8.42 -15.02
N VAL A 28 1.98 7.16 -15.15
CA VAL A 28 1.47 6.60 -16.42
C VAL A 28 0.19 7.32 -16.84
N LEU A 29 -0.74 7.59 -15.91
CA LEU A 29 -1.97 8.33 -16.21
C LEU A 29 -1.69 9.77 -16.69
N ARG A 30 -0.69 10.45 -16.11
CA ARG A 30 -0.29 11.81 -16.54
C ARG A 30 0.37 11.84 -17.92
N VAL A 31 1.14 10.82 -18.25
CA VAL A 31 1.81 10.71 -19.56
C VAL A 31 0.86 10.24 -20.67
N GLY A 32 -0.25 9.61 -20.29
CA GLY A 32 -1.26 9.08 -21.20
C GLY A 32 -1.14 7.55 -21.35
N VAL A 33 -2.29 6.89 -21.46
CA VAL A 33 -2.36 5.42 -21.55
C VAL A 33 -2.38 5.00 -23.02
N TRP A 34 -1.43 4.17 -23.42
CA TRP A 34 -1.30 3.61 -24.77
C TRP A 34 -0.89 2.14 -24.70
N PRO A 35 -1.06 1.34 -25.78
CA PRO A 35 -0.89 -0.12 -25.71
C PRO A 35 0.42 -0.59 -25.08
N GLY A 36 1.52 0.16 -25.26
CA GLY A 36 2.83 -0.15 -24.67
C GLY A 36 2.95 0.04 -23.15
N ASN A 37 2.06 0.79 -22.49
CA ASN A 37 2.12 1.04 -21.05
C ASN A 37 0.88 0.56 -20.26
N VAL A 38 -0.16 0.06 -20.94
CA VAL A 38 -1.37 -0.51 -20.29
C VAL A 38 -1.01 -1.64 -19.32
N ALA A 39 -0.10 -2.54 -19.71
CA ALA A 39 0.33 -3.64 -18.85
C ALA A 39 1.05 -3.14 -17.58
N ALA A 40 1.87 -2.09 -17.72
CA ALA A 40 2.54 -1.46 -16.59
C ALA A 40 1.53 -0.77 -15.66
N LEU A 41 0.54 -0.06 -16.20
CA LEU A 41 -0.54 0.55 -15.41
C LEU A 41 -1.33 -0.50 -14.62
N ALA A 42 -1.76 -1.56 -15.30
CA ALA A 42 -2.51 -2.65 -14.69
C ALA A 42 -1.70 -3.34 -13.57
N GLY A 43 -0.42 -3.61 -13.80
CA GLY A 43 0.48 -4.18 -12.79
C GLY A 43 0.66 -3.26 -11.59
N SER A 44 0.79 -1.95 -11.82
CA SER A 44 0.92 -0.93 -10.75
C SER A 44 -0.33 -0.87 -9.87
N LEU A 45 -1.51 -0.88 -10.50
CA LEU A 45 -2.78 -0.89 -9.79
C LEU A 45 -2.96 -2.19 -9.00
N LEU A 46 -2.63 -3.34 -9.59
CA LEU A 46 -2.71 -4.63 -8.92
C LEU A 46 -1.78 -4.70 -7.70
N LEU A 47 -0.54 -4.24 -7.82
CA LEU A 47 0.40 -4.17 -6.70
C LEU A 47 -0.09 -3.24 -5.59
N THR A 48 -0.69 -2.10 -5.97
CA THR A 48 -1.32 -1.18 -5.01
C THR A 48 -2.45 -1.89 -4.24
N LEU A 49 -3.33 -2.61 -4.94
CA LEU A 49 -4.42 -3.36 -4.33
C LEU A 49 -3.91 -4.47 -3.40
N ILE A 50 -2.91 -5.26 -3.84
CA ILE A 50 -2.31 -6.31 -3.02
C ILE A 50 -1.68 -5.71 -1.76
N ALA A 51 -0.99 -4.59 -1.88
CA ALA A 51 -0.39 -3.90 -0.75
C ALA A 51 -1.46 -3.40 0.24
N LEU A 52 -2.57 -2.85 -0.24
CA LEU A 52 -3.71 -2.46 0.58
C LEU A 52 -4.40 -3.66 1.24
N VAL A 53 -4.57 -4.76 0.52
CA VAL A 53 -5.07 -6.03 1.08
C VAL A 53 -4.12 -6.54 2.15
N GLY A 54 -2.81 -6.40 1.95
CA GLY A 54 -1.82 -6.69 2.98
C GLY A 54 -2.08 -5.85 4.22
N VAL A 55 -2.18 -4.53 4.05
CA VAL A 55 -2.48 -3.61 5.14
C VAL A 55 -3.80 -3.94 5.83
N ALA A 56 -4.86 -4.35 5.12
CA ALA A 56 -6.21 -4.59 5.67
C ALA A 56 -6.45 -6.02 6.19
N ARG A 57 -5.77 -7.01 5.61
CA ARG A 57 -5.94 -8.45 5.82
C ARG A 57 -4.57 -9.14 5.77
N PRO A 58 -3.66 -8.88 6.73
CA PRO A 58 -2.30 -9.40 6.69
C PRO A 58 -2.23 -10.91 6.54
N GLY A 59 -3.10 -11.68 7.20
CA GLY A 59 -3.13 -13.14 7.09
C GLY A 59 -3.40 -13.69 5.69
N TRP A 60 -3.95 -12.90 4.76
CA TRP A 60 -4.15 -13.32 3.37
C TRP A 60 -2.86 -13.24 2.54
N VAL A 61 -1.87 -12.48 3.02
CA VAL A 61 -0.61 -12.18 2.33
C VAL A 61 0.60 -12.64 3.16
N GLY A 62 0.38 -13.57 4.10
CA GLY A 62 1.42 -14.11 4.99
C GLY A 62 1.89 -13.15 6.09
N GLY A 63 1.11 -12.11 6.39
CA GLY A 63 1.36 -11.14 7.45
C GLY A 63 0.77 -11.55 8.82
N PRO A 64 1.08 -10.78 9.88
CA PRO A 64 0.79 -11.16 11.27
C PRO A 64 -0.73 -11.24 11.59
N GLU A 65 -1.18 -12.31 12.27
CA GLU A 65 -2.61 -12.55 12.59
C GLU A 65 -3.24 -11.56 13.60
N ASN A 66 -2.46 -10.98 14.50
CA ASN A 66 -3.03 -10.26 15.65
C ASN A 66 -3.46 -8.82 15.28
N ARG A 67 -4.76 -8.52 15.38
CA ARG A 67 -5.41 -7.25 14.98
C ARG A 67 -5.78 -6.41 16.21
N THR A 68 -4.88 -5.56 16.69
CA THR A 68 -5.15 -4.58 17.77
C THR A 68 -5.57 -3.21 17.24
N THR A 69 -6.34 -2.41 17.99
CA THR A 69 -6.80 -1.04 17.65
C THR A 69 -5.69 -0.11 17.14
N ILE A 70 -4.47 -0.27 17.65
CA ILE A 70 -3.27 0.48 17.23
C ILE A 70 -2.95 0.27 15.74
N TRP A 71 -3.33 -0.86 15.17
CA TRP A 71 -3.15 -1.17 13.75
C TRP A 71 -4.02 -0.26 12.88
N TRP A 72 -5.31 -0.11 13.20
CA TRP A 72 -6.20 0.75 12.44
C TRP A 72 -5.77 2.22 12.50
N LEU A 73 -5.22 2.65 13.65
CA LEU A 73 -4.62 3.99 13.79
C LEU A 73 -3.40 4.18 12.89
N ALA A 74 -2.50 3.19 12.80
CA ALA A 74 -1.33 3.27 11.92
C ALA A 74 -1.73 3.26 10.43
N VAL A 75 -2.75 2.48 10.07
CA VAL A 75 -3.34 2.48 8.72
C VAL A 75 -3.98 3.83 8.40
N ALA A 76 -4.76 4.39 9.32
CA ALA A 76 -5.41 5.70 9.15
C ALA A 76 -4.39 6.83 9.01
N ALA A 77 -3.33 6.85 9.84
CA ALA A 77 -2.29 7.88 9.79
C ALA A 77 -1.51 7.84 8.47
N ALA A 78 -1.16 6.65 7.99
CA ALA A 78 -0.47 6.50 6.71
C ALA A 78 -1.37 6.78 5.50
N GLY A 79 -2.66 6.40 5.59
CA GLY A 79 -3.67 6.81 4.61
C GLY A 79 -3.79 8.33 4.53
N ALA A 80 -3.89 9.02 5.67
CA ALA A 80 -3.94 10.47 5.74
C ALA A 80 -2.68 11.14 5.16
N GLY A 81 -1.49 10.60 5.47
CA GLY A 81 -0.23 11.08 4.90
C GLY A 81 -0.17 10.91 3.38
N THR A 82 -0.71 9.82 2.84
CA THR A 82 -0.77 9.58 1.39
C THR A 82 -1.71 10.58 0.70
N VAL A 83 -2.88 10.85 1.30
CA VAL A 83 -3.84 11.85 0.78
C VAL A 83 -3.23 13.26 0.80
N ALA A 84 -2.51 13.63 1.87
CA ALA A 84 -1.84 14.92 1.96
C ALA A 84 -0.70 15.13 0.95
N VAL A 85 -0.10 14.04 0.45
CA VAL A 85 0.95 14.10 -0.61
C VAL A 85 0.34 14.16 -2.01
N LEU A 86 -0.88 13.64 -2.18
CA LEU A 86 -1.57 13.57 -3.47
C LEU A 86 -2.43 14.79 -3.79
N LEU A 87 -2.87 15.52 -2.75
CA LEU A 87 -3.56 16.82 -2.85
C LEU A 87 -2.54 17.96 -2.93
#